data_AF-F2F0C6-F1
#
_entry.id   AF-F2F0C6-F1
#
_cell.length_a   1.000
_cell.length_b   1.000
_cell.length_c   1.000
_cell.angle_alpha   90.00
_cell.angle_beta   90.00
_cell.angle_gamma   90.00
#
_symmetry.space_group_name_H-M   'P 1'
#
loop_
_entity.id
_entity.type
_entity.pdbx_description
1 polymer ?
#
loop_
_entity_poly.entity_id
_entity_poly.type
_entity_poly.pdbx_seq_one_letter_code
_entity_poly.pdbx_strand_id
1 'polypeptide(L)'
;MKLLVDGRQLVLSQDLAIRIGVEEALFIQQLYYRLETRGVEKEGHIWYRQTYQGWAKQCPQWNMRKIKRLVMKLERYQIIISSNKFNRFKTDRSKWYRIDYEKIDQIVQSEVYKQEELFPEQENLSEKNTKSNSYHSNEIANIIDYLNEKAKKNFNNHSKTNIRLIKAILKEGYTVEDCYLVIDEQVRNWTNDPQMNKYLRPITLFRPGNFESYLNDALTRQQDNNLDFEPVILDFDEGECY
;
A
#
# COMPACT_ATOMS: atom_id res chain seq x y z
N MET A 1 22.80 -24.47 27.93
CA MET A 1 23.31 -23.15 28.33
C MET A 1 22.12 -22.29 28.74
N LYS A 2 22.08 -21.79 29.97
CA LYS A 2 20.93 -21.04 30.48
C LYS A 2 21.24 -19.54 30.42
N LEU A 3 20.90 -18.91 29.29
CA LEU A 3 20.69 -17.46 29.22
C LEU A 3 19.33 -17.19 29.89
N LEU A 4 19.25 -16.24 30.82
CA LEU A 4 17.98 -15.58 31.15
C LEU A 4 17.80 -14.39 30.22
N VAL A 5 18.82 -13.53 30.20
CA VAL A 5 19.43 -12.90 29.02
C VAL A 5 20.92 -12.77 29.37
N ASP A 6 21.84 -13.09 28.46
CA ASP A 6 23.28 -12.76 28.56
C ASP A 6 23.71 -12.15 27.21
N GLY A 7 24.43 -11.03 27.24
CA GLY A 7 24.74 -10.19 26.05
C GLY A 7 24.19 -8.76 26.12
N ARG A 8 24.38 -7.96 25.05
CA ARG A 8 23.88 -6.57 24.98
C ARG A 8 22.35 -6.54 24.92
N GLN A 9 21.74 -5.85 25.87
CA GLN A 9 20.29 -5.67 25.94
C GLN A 9 19.89 -4.40 25.18
N LEU A 10 18.82 -4.50 24.39
CA LEU A 10 18.17 -3.36 23.77
C LEU A 10 17.06 -2.89 24.70
N VAL A 11 17.25 -1.73 25.33
CA VAL A 11 16.20 -1.07 26.12
C VAL A 11 15.22 -0.44 25.15
N LEU A 12 13.95 -0.86 25.20
CA LEU A 12 12.88 -0.34 24.37
C LEU A 12 11.96 0.55 25.20
N SER A 13 11.76 1.80 24.78
CA SER A 13 10.69 2.63 25.35
C SER A 13 9.33 2.06 24.96
N GLN A 14 8.55 1.63 25.95
CA GLN A 14 7.20 1.12 25.75
C GLN A 14 6.28 2.21 25.20
N ASP A 15 6.41 3.44 25.68
CA ASP A 15 5.62 4.59 25.22
C ASP A 15 5.82 4.84 23.73
N LEU A 16 7.07 4.78 23.26
CA LEU A 16 7.41 4.93 21.86
C LEU A 16 6.88 3.75 21.02
N ALA A 17 6.98 2.54 21.57
CA ALA A 17 6.52 1.32 20.91
C ALA A 17 4.99 1.26 20.76
N ILE A 18 4.23 1.77 21.74
CA ILE A 18 2.77 1.89 21.68
C ILE A 18 2.36 2.82 20.54
N ARG A 19 3.05 3.96 20.39
CA ARG A 19 2.68 5.01 19.43
C ARG A 19 3.05 4.67 17.99
N ILE A 20 4.25 4.12 17.75
CA ILE A 20 4.80 3.94 16.39
C ILE A 20 4.74 2.47 15.95
N GLY A 21 4.85 1.56 16.92
CA GLY A 21 5.01 0.13 16.75
C GLY A 21 6.32 -0.40 17.34
N VAL A 22 6.28 -1.64 17.84
CA VAL A 22 7.42 -2.30 18.51
C VAL A 22 8.64 -2.41 17.59
N GLU A 23 8.44 -2.81 16.33
CA GLU A 23 9.54 -3.01 15.37
C GLU A 23 10.20 -1.69 15.00
N GLU A 24 9.39 -0.64 14.85
CA GLU A 24 9.81 0.70 14.52
C GLU A 24 10.59 1.33 15.67
N ALA A 25 10.08 1.23 16.89
CA ALA A 25 10.77 1.71 18.08
C ALA A 25 12.09 0.97 18.31
N LEU A 26 12.14 -0.35 18.07
CA LEU A 26 13.39 -1.12 18.09
C LEU A 26 14.40 -0.62 17.05
N PHE A 27 13.94 -0.29 15.84
CA PHE A 27 14.82 0.23 14.79
C PHE A 27 15.35 1.62 15.15
N ILE A 28 14.49 2.52 15.64
CA ILE A 28 14.89 3.85 16.12
C ILE A 28 15.92 3.72 17.23
N GLN A 29 15.69 2.86 18.21
CA GLN A 29 16.63 2.64 19.31
C GLN A 29 17.99 2.16 18.80
N GLN A 30 17.99 1.23 17.85
CA GLN A 30 19.23 0.74 17.27
C GLN A 30 19.95 1.83 16.47
N LEU A 31 19.23 2.71 15.79
CA LEU A 31 19.78 3.87 15.09
C LEU A 31 20.34 4.91 16.07
N TYR A 32 19.63 5.20 17.16
CA TYR A 32 20.06 6.12 18.21
C TYR A 32 21.42 5.71 18.78
N TYR A 33 21.56 4.44 19.16
CA TYR A 33 22.84 3.88 19.63
C TYR A 33 23.98 4.04 18.60
N ARG A 34 23.67 3.98 17.31
CA ARG A 34 24.67 4.16 16.24
C ARG A 34 25.05 5.61 16.02
N LEU A 35 24.11 6.53 16.17
CA LEU A 35 24.39 7.97 16.14
C LEU A 35 25.31 8.35 17.29
N GLU A 36 25.10 7.80 18.48
CA GLU A 36 25.94 8.06 19.65
C GLU A 36 27.34 7.44 19.54
N THR A 37 27.45 6.21 19.02
CA THR A 37 28.75 5.50 18.95
C THR A 37 29.58 5.80 17.71
N ARG A 38 28.93 6.09 16.57
CA ARG A 38 29.57 6.20 15.23
C ARG A 38 28.94 7.30 14.38
N GLY A 39 28.26 8.25 14.99
CA GLY A 39 27.71 9.40 14.29
C GLY A 39 28.80 10.28 13.71
N VAL A 40 28.50 10.90 12.58
CA VAL A 40 29.35 11.90 11.94
C VAL A 40 28.53 13.18 11.83
N GLU A 41 29.09 14.28 12.32
CA GLU A 41 28.46 15.59 12.23
C GLU A 41 28.55 16.14 10.80
N LYS A 42 27.40 16.51 10.23
CA LYS A 42 27.27 17.19 8.94
C LYS A 42 26.10 18.15 8.96
N GLU A 43 26.31 19.38 8.47
CA GLU A 43 25.28 20.43 8.42
C GLU A 43 24.63 20.69 9.80
N GLY A 44 25.41 20.65 10.89
CA GLY A 44 24.92 20.88 12.25
C GLY A 44 24.07 19.74 12.83
N HIS A 45 24.03 18.58 12.17
CA HIS A 45 23.32 17.39 12.64
C HIS A 45 24.22 16.17 12.67
N ILE A 46 23.98 15.24 13.59
CA ILE A 46 24.67 13.96 13.64
C ILE A 46 23.97 12.99 12.70
N TRP A 47 24.73 12.40 11.79
CA TRP A 47 24.23 11.43 10.83
C TRP A 47 24.97 10.10 10.94
N TYR A 48 24.26 9.02 10.66
CA TYR A 48 24.85 7.70 10.55
C TYR A 48 24.68 7.15 9.12
N ARG A 49 25.79 6.83 8.46
CA ARG A 49 25.81 6.25 7.11
C ARG A 49 25.73 4.74 7.18
N GLN A 50 24.73 4.15 6.53
CA GLN A 50 24.63 2.70 6.42
C GLN A 50 23.85 2.24 5.18
N THR A 51 24.15 1.03 4.70
CA THR A 51 23.36 0.36 3.64
C THR A 51 22.27 -0.52 4.26
N TYR A 52 21.21 -0.81 3.52
CA TYR A 52 20.20 -1.78 3.97
C TYR A 52 20.77 -3.18 4.22
N GLN A 53 21.79 -3.58 3.47
CA GLN A 53 22.51 -4.84 3.71
C GLN A 53 23.30 -4.80 5.02
N GLY A 54 23.95 -3.68 5.33
CA GLY A 54 24.66 -3.51 6.59
C GLY A 54 23.72 -3.50 7.79
N TRP A 55 22.52 -2.93 7.65
CA TRP A 55 21.46 -3.05 8.65
C TRP A 55 21.03 -4.50 8.86
N ALA A 56 20.84 -5.27 7.79
CA ALA A 56 20.46 -6.69 7.89
C ALA A 56 21.54 -7.55 8.59
N LYS A 57 22.82 -7.22 8.43
CA LYS A 57 23.92 -7.89 9.15
C LYS A 57 23.92 -7.58 10.65
N GLN A 58 23.50 -6.37 11.04
CA GLN A 58 23.49 -5.93 12.44
C GLN A 58 22.24 -6.38 13.19
N CYS A 59 21.14 -6.55 12.45
CA CYS A 59 19.84 -6.97 12.98
C CYS A 59 19.45 -8.30 12.32
N PRO A 60 20.01 -9.45 12.77
CA PRO A 60 19.70 -10.76 12.20
C PRO A 60 18.20 -11.11 12.30
N GLN A 61 17.46 -10.45 13.20
CA GLN A 61 16.00 -10.55 13.30
C GLN A 61 15.23 -10.03 12.07
N TRP A 62 15.85 -9.22 11.20
CA TRP A 62 15.17 -8.59 10.06
C TRP A 62 15.89 -8.82 8.74
N ASN A 63 15.13 -9.22 7.73
CA ASN A 63 15.61 -9.26 6.35
C ASN A 63 15.60 -7.87 5.70
N MET A 64 16.31 -7.73 4.57
CA MET A 64 16.46 -6.46 3.84
C MET A 64 15.11 -5.83 3.43
N ARG A 65 14.09 -6.65 3.11
CA ARG A 65 12.75 -6.16 2.75
C ARG A 65 12.05 -5.52 3.96
N LYS A 66 12.17 -6.15 5.13
CA LYS A 66 11.58 -5.64 6.38
C LYS A 66 12.24 -4.35 6.82
N ILE A 67 13.56 -4.25 6.76
CA ILE A 67 14.30 -3.01 7.04
C ILE A 67 13.87 -1.90 6.09
N LYS A 68 13.78 -2.17 4.78
CA LYS A 68 13.31 -1.18 3.81
C LYS A 68 11.91 -0.69 4.16
N ARG A 69 10.99 -1.58 4.56
CA ARG A 69 9.64 -1.24 4.99
C ARG A 69 9.62 -0.36 6.26
N LEU A 70 10.41 -0.70 7.27
CA LEU A 70 10.51 0.06 8.52
C LEU A 70 11.04 1.47 8.25
N VAL A 71 12.12 1.59 7.49
CA VAL A 71 12.72 2.88 7.11
C VAL A 71 11.71 3.73 6.33
N MET A 72 11.02 3.19 5.33
CA MET A 72 10.01 3.95 4.57
C MET A 72 8.85 4.43 5.46
N LYS A 73 8.42 3.61 6.43
CA LYS A 73 7.36 3.99 7.38
C LYS A 73 7.83 5.13 8.30
N LEU A 74 9.04 5.03 8.84
CA LEU A 74 9.63 6.04 9.72
C LEU A 74 9.92 7.37 8.99
N GLU A 75 10.28 7.30 7.71
CA GLU A 75 10.42 8.48 6.84
C GLU A 75 9.07 9.15 6.57
N ARG A 76 8.01 8.36 6.36
CA ARG A 76 6.66 8.90 6.18
C ARG A 76 6.16 9.62 7.43
N TYR A 77 6.51 9.12 8.62
CA TYR A 77 6.22 9.80 9.88
C TYR A 77 7.18 10.95 10.19
N GLN A 78 8.16 11.21 9.32
CA GLN A 78 9.18 12.25 9.48
C GLN A 78 10.03 12.09 10.74
N ILE A 79 10.03 10.90 11.37
CA ILE A 79 10.83 10.60 12.57
C ILE A 79 12.28 10.33 12.19
N ILE A 80 12.48 9.68 11.05
CA ILE A 80 13.81 9.50 10.46
C ILE A 80 13.89 10.34 9.22
N ILE A 81 14.95 11.16 9.17
CA ILE A 81 15.30 11.90 7.98
C ILE A 81 16.46 11.20 7.32
N SER A 82 16.31 10.95 6.03
CA SER A 82 17.28 10.22 5.25
C SER A 82 17.80 11.07 4.11
N SER A 83 19.11 10.99 3.87
CA SER A 83 19.78 11.78 2.83
C SER A 83 20.80 10.94 2.08
N ASN A 84 20.83 11.10 0.76
CA ASN A 84 21.89 10.57 -0.09
C ASN A 84 22.89 11.67 -0.50
N LYS A 85 22.64 12.94 -0.13
CA LYS A 85 23.40 14.11 -0.59
C LYS A 85 24.86 14.07 -0.13
N PHE A 86 25.13 13.39 0.98
CA PHE A 86 26.47 13.28 1.57
C PHE A 86 27.31 12.12 1.02
N ASN A 87 26.82 11.41 0.00
CA ASN A 87 27.57 10.35 -0.65
C ASN A 87 28.60 10.93 -1.62
N ARG A 88 29.84 10.47 -1.50
CA ARG A 88 30.95 10.92 -2.36
C ARG A 88 30.79 10.52 -3.82
N PHE A 89 30.05 9.44 -4.10
CA PHE A 89 29.84 8.90 -5.44
C PHE A 89 28.35 8.63 -5.69
N LYS A 90 27.87 8.87 -6.92
CA LYS A 90 26.48 8.60 -7.34
C LYS A 90 26.10 7.11 -7.33
N THR A 91 27.09 6.22 -7.37
CA THR A 91 26.93 4.77 -7.32
C THR A 91 26.87 4.20 -5.90
N ASP A 92 27.17 5.02 -4.88
CA ASP A 92 27.11 4.60 -3.47
C ASP A 92 25.65 4.49 -3.02
N ARG A 93 25.22 3.25 -2.76
CA ARG A 93 23.86 2.90 -2.32
C ARG A 93 23.64 3.09 -0.82
N SER A 94 24.64 3.63 -0.12
CA SER A 94 24.53 3.96 1.30
C SER A 94 23.57 5.12 1.51
N LYS A 95 22.84 5.09 2.62
CA LYS A 95 21.93 6.18 2.99
C LYS A 95 22.40 6.74 4.32
N TRP A 96 22.32 8.05 4.47
CA TRP A 96 22.58 8.73 5.74
C TRP A 96 21.25 8.85 6.46
N TYR A 97 21.25 8.50 7.74
CA TYR A 97 20.08 8.55 8.60
C TYR A 97 20.36 9.49 9.76
N ARG A 98 19.36 10.30 10.11
CA ARG A 98 19.30 11.02 11.38
C ARG A 98 17.91 10.86 11.98
N ILE A 99 17.83 11.02 13.29
CA ILE A 99 16.56 11.04 14.01
C ILE A 99 16.14 12.50 14.14
N ASP A 100 14.86 12.77 13.92
CA ASP A 100 14.23 14.05 14.21
C ASP A 100 13.57 13.98 15.60
N TYR A 101 14.24 14.56 16.59
CA TYR A 101 13.80 14.53 17.98
C TYR A 101 12.58 15.43 18.21
N GLU A 102 12.42 16.53 17.46
CA GLU A 102 11.26 17.42 17.59
C GLU A 102 9.97 16.70 17.23
N LYS A 103 10.03 15.82 16.22
CA LYS A 103 8.89 14.98 15.83
C LYS A 103 8.57 13.91 16.85
N ILE A 104 9.59 13.31 17.48
CA ILE A 104 9.38 12.37 18.58
C ILE A 104 8.71 13.10 19.75
N ASP A 105 9.18 14.28 20.10
CA ASP A 105 8.60 15.08 21.18
C ASP A 105 7.17 15.50 20.87
N GLN A 106 6.85 15.90 19.64
CA GLN A 106 5.46 16.16 19.22
C GLN A 106 4.58 14.92 19.35
N ILE A 107 5.08 13.73 18.98
CA ILE A 107 4.34 12.48 19.11
C ILE A 107 4.14 12.13 20.59
N VAL A 108 5.11 12.39 21.46
CA VAL A 108 5.01 12.11 22.90
C VAL A 108 4.10 13.12 23.60
N GLN A 109 4.20 14.41 23.25
CA GLN A 109 3.42 15.51 23.84
C GLN A 109 1.97 15.55 23.36
N SER A 110 1.67 15.09 22.14
CA SER A 110 0.31 15.09 21.59
C SER A 110 -0.67 14.10 22.24
N GLU A 111 -0.26 13.32 23.25
CA GLU A 111 -1.15 12.39 23.99
C GLU A 111 -1.13 12.56 25.52
N VAL A 112 -1.09 13.78 26.04
CA VAL A 112 -1.88 14.02 27.26
C VAL A 112 -3.32 14.18 26.76
N TYR A 113 -4.19 13.23 27.15
CA TYR A 113 -5.55 12.94 26.66
C TYR A 113 -5.65 11.98 25.45
N LYS A 114 -5.35 10.70 25.70
CA LYS A 114 -6.30 9.57 25.54
C LYS A 114 -5.70 8.28 26.11
N GLN A 115 -5.70 8.19 27.44
CA GLN A 115 -5.67 6.90 28.15
C GLN A 115 -7.11 6.51 28.47
N GLU A 116 -7.88 6.19 27.45
CA GLU A 116 -9.14 5.46 27.53
C GLU A 116 -9.39 4.96 26.10
N GLU A 117 -8.91 3.75 25.81
CA GLU A 117 -9.41 2.82 24.77
C GLU A 117 -8.33 1.76 24.49
N LEU A 118 -8.10 0.92 25.51
CA LEU A 118 -7.65 -0.44 25.29
C LEU A 118 -8.92 -1.32 25.24
N PHE A 119 -9.63 -1.26 24.10
CA PHE A 119 -10.78 -2.07 23.65
C PHE A 119 -11.90 -2.38 24.66
N PRO A 120 -13.15 -1.94 24.39
CA PRO A 120 -14.05 -2.79 23.61
C PRO A 120 -14.94 -2.03 22.61
N GLU A 121 -15.43 -2.78 21.62
CA GLU A 121 -16.65 -2.61 20.81
C GLU A 121 -17.32 -1.23 20.57
N GLN A 122 -17.70 -1.07 19.29
CA GLN A 122 -18.82 -0.28 18.75
C GLN A 122 -18.70 1.26 18.59
N GLU A 123 -18.98 1.65 17.34
CA GLU A 123 -19.69 2.84 16.87
C GLU A 123 -19.19 4.28 17.13
N ASN A 124 -18.95 4.93 15.98
CA ASN A 124 -19.41 6.26 15.57
C ASN A 124 -18.62 7.54 15.95
N LEU A 125 -17.95 8.06 14.89
CA LEU A 125 -18.14 9.37 14.25
C LEU A 125 -18.11 10.67 15.09
N SER A 126 -17.20 11.56 14.72
CA SER A 126 -17.51 12.97 14.41
C SER A 126 -16.38 13.54 13.52
N GLU A 127 -16.59 13.65 12.21
CA GLU A 127 -17.27 14.72 11.48
C GLU A 127 -16.56 16.09 11.52
N LYS A 128 -15.83 16.37 10.43
CA LYS A 128 -15.86 17.65 9.71
C LYS A 128 -15.31 17.43 8.29
N ASN A 129 -16.21 17.03 7.38
CA ASN A 129 -16.21 17.30 5.93
C ASN A 129 -17.35 16.49 5.29
N THR A 130 -18.57 16.88 5.65
CA THR A 130 -19.83 16.20 5.38
C THR A 130 -20.45 16.77 4.11
N LYS A 131 -20.21 16.09 2.97
CA LYS A 131 -21.15 15.91 1.84
C LYS A 131 -20.52 15.07 0.72
N SER A 132 -19.22 15.17 0.46
CA SER A 132 -18.56 14.37 -0.61
C SER A 132 -18.18 12.95 -0.19
N ASN A 133 -17.92 12.72 1.11
CA ASN A 133 -17.41 11.42 1.59
C ASN A 133 -18.46 10.30 1.63
N SER A 134 -19.76 10.63 1.68
CA SER A 134 -20.85 9.65 1.77
C SER A 134 -21.20 9.01 0.42
N TYR A 135 -21.13 9.78 -0.67
CA TYR A 135 -21.33 9.23 -2.02
C TYR A 135 -20.25 8.22 -2.37
N HIS A 136 -18.99 8.58 -2.12
CA HIS A 136 -17.86 7.70 -2.40
C HIS A 136 -17.90 6.42 -1.56
N SER A 137 -18.36 6.45 -0.31
CA SER A 137 -18.50 5.21 0.47
C SER A 137 -19.55 4.25 -0.13
N ASN A 138 -20.64 4.78 -0.68
CA ASN A 138 -21.69 3.97 -1.30
C ASN A 138 -21.24 3.42 -2.65
N GLU A 139 -20.57 4.24 -3.48
CA GLU A 139 -19.99 3.81 -4.76
C GLU A 139 -18.97 2.69 -4.58
N ILE A 140 -18.09 2.81 -3.58
CA ILE A 140 -17.09 1.78 -3.28
C ILE A 140 -17.74 0.48 -2.82
N ALA A 141 -18.80 0.56 -2.00
CA ALA A 141 -19.55 -0.61 -1.58
C ALA A 141 -20.18 -1.30 -2.80
N ASN A 142 -20.84 -0.52 -3.67
CA ASN A 142 -21.46 -1.02 -4.89
C ASN A 142 -20.46 -1.71 -5.83
N ILE A 143 -19.22 -1.22 -5.95
CA ILE A 143 -18.18 -1.87 -6.77
C ILE A 143 -17.80 -3.25 -6.21
N ILE A 144 -17.70 -3.37 -4.88
CA ILE A 144 -17.35 -4.65 -4.24
C ILE A 144 -18.50 -5.63 -4.33
N ASP A 145 -19.73 -5.15 -4.12
CA ASP A 145 -20.93 -5.97 -4.21
C ASP A 145 -21.14 -6.49 -5.65
N TYR A 146 -20.86 -5.65 -6.66
CA TYR A 146 -20.86 -6.07 -8.06
C TYR A 146 -19.81 -7.16 -8.35
N LEU A 147 -18.59 -7.01 -7.85
CA LEU A 147 -17.56 -8.04 -7.98
C LEU A 147 -17.98 -9.35 -7.31
N ASN A 148 -18.62 -9.28 -6.15
CA ASN A 148 -19.12 -10.43 -5.41
C ASN A 148 -20.19 -11.19 -6.21
N GLU A 149 -21.16 -10.46 -6.77
CA GLU A 149 -22.22 -11.01 -7.61
C GLU A 149 -21.64 -11.70 -8.85
N LYS A 150 -20.78 -11.01 -9.61
CA LYS A 150 -20.21 -11.52 -10.87
C LYS A 150 -19.25 -12.68 -10.66
N ALA A 151 -18.37 -12.60 -9.67
CA ALA A 151 -17.37 -13.64 -9.41
C ALA A 151 -17.91 -14.82 -8.57
N LYS A 152 -19.16 -14.74 -8.07
CA LYS A 152 -19.74 -15.65 -7.07
C LYS A 152 -18.85 -15.78 -5.83
N LYS A 153 -18.41 -14.65 -5.30
CA LYS A 153 -17.53 -14.55 -4.11
C LYS A 153 -18.14 -13.62 -3.06
N ASN A 154 -17.60 -13.66 -1.85
CA ASN A 154 -18.12 -12.90 -0.70
C ASN A 154 -17.01 -12.06 -0.05
N PHE A 155 -16.49 -11.08 -0.77
CA PHE A 155 -15.54 -10.11 -0.23
C PHE A 155 -16.27 -9.06 0.61
N ASN A 156 -15.70 -8.73 1.78
CA ASN A 156 -16.28 -7.71 2.66
C ASN A 156 -16.18 -6.31 2.01
N ASN A 157 -17.33 -5.68 1.77
CA ASN A 157 -17.47 -4.33 1.22
C ASN A 157 -17.08 -3.21 2.20
N HIS A 158 -17.09 -3.49 3.50
CA HIS A 158 -16.60 -2.63 4.58
C HIS A 158 -15.11 -2.83 4.91
N SER A 159 -14.41 -3.73 4.20
CA SER A 159 -13.00 -3.98 4.44
C SER A 159 -12.16 -2.74 4.13
N LYS A 160 -11.46 -2.21 5.16
CA LYS A 160 -10.56 -1.05 5.03
C LYS A 160 -9.53 -1.21 3.91
N THR A 161 -9.08 -2.44 3.67
CA THR A 161 -8.11 -2.75 2.61
C THR A 161 -8.74 -2.63 1.21
N ASN A 162 -9.94 -3.18 1.01
CA ASN A 162 -10.65 -3.13 -0.28
C ASN A 162 -11.06 -1.69 -0.61
N ILE A 163 -11.60 -0.99 0.38
CA ILE A 163 -11.97 0.42 0.28
C ILE A 163 -10.76 1.26 -0.14
N ARG A 164 -9.58 1.03 0.46
CA ARG A 164 -8.38 1.80 0.13
C ARG A 164 -7.91 1.60 -1.32
N LEU A 165 -8.06 0.40 -1.86
CA LEU A 165 -7.65 0.09 -3.24
C LEU A 165 -8.55 0.83 -4.24
N ILE A 166 -9.86 0.74 -4.07
CA ILE A 166 -10.83 1.40 -4.95
C ILE A 166 -10.72 2.93 -4.83
N LYS A 167 -10.55 3.47 -3.61
CA LYS A 167 -10.28 4.91 -3.41
C LYS A 167 -9.03 5.39 -4.12
N ALA A 168 -7.99 4.56 -4.20
CA ALA A 168 -6.76 4.95 -4.88
C ALA A 168 -7.02 5.11 -6.40
N ILE A 169 -7.80 4.21 -6.98
CA ILE A 169 -8.17 4.24 -8.40
C ILE A 169 -9.08 5.42 -8.73
N LEU A 170 -10.13 5.65 -7.95
CA LEU A 170 -11.01 6.80 -8.16
C LEU A 170 -10.25 8.13 -8.00
N LYS A 171 -9.23 8.17 -7.14
CA LYS A 171 -8.34 9.33 -7.00
C LYS A 171 -7.40 9.52 -8.19
N GLU A 172 -7.06 8.46 -8.91
CA GLU A 172 -6.26 8.51 -10.14
C GLU A 172 -7.06 9.02 -11.35
N GLY A 173 -8.38 9.19 -11.21
CA GLY A 173 -9.26 9.78 -12.22
C GLY A 173 -10.13 8.77 -12.97
N TYR A 174 -10.08 7.49 -12.58
CA TYR A 174 -10.94 6.46 -13.14
C TYR A 174 -12.37 6.56 -12.59
N THR A 175 -13.34 6.18 -13.42
CA THR A 175 -14.76 6.21 -13.09
C THR A 175 -15.24 4.90 -12.44
N VAL A 176 -16.46 4.91 -11.91
CA VAL A 176 -17.10 3.71 -11.37
C VAL A 176 -17.42 2.73 -12.50
N GLU A 177 -17.79 3.25 -13.67
CA GLU A 177 -18.03 2.51 -14.90
C GLU A 177 -16.79 1.76 -15.37
N ASP A 178 -15.61 2.40 -15.33
CA ASP A 178 -14.32 1.74 -15.64
C ASP A 178 -14.08 0.55 -14.72
N CYS A 179 -14.43 0.68 -13.44
CA CYS A 179 -14.31 -0.42 -12.47
C CYS A 179 -15.23 -1.59 -12.84
N TYR A 180 -16.47 -1.32 -13.27
CA TYR A 180 -17.38 -2.36 -13.72
C TYR A 180 -16.90 -3.06 -14.99
N LEU A 181 -16.37 -2.31 -15.96
CA LEU A 181 -15.79 -2.87 -17.18
C LEU A 181 -14.64 -3.84 -16.87
N VAL A 182 -13.71 -3.43 -16.00
CA VAL A 182 -12.60 -4.29 -15.57
C VAL A 182 -13.10 -5.54 -14.85
N ILE A 183 -14.14 -5.43 -14.01
CA ILE A 183 -14.73 -6.61 -13.35
C ILE A 183 -15.29 -7.58 -14.38
N ASP A 184 -16.15 -7.12 -15.29
CA ASP A 184 -16.81 -7.99 -16.27
C ASP A 184 -15.81 -8.68 -17.19
N GLU A 185 -14.78 -7.94 -17.59
CA GLU A 185 -13.69 -8.42 -18.42
C GLU A 185 -12.90 -9.54 -17.73
N GLN A 186 -12.44 -9.29 -16.51
CA GLN A 186 -11.63 -10.27 -15.79
C GLN A 186 -12.46 -11.47 -15.33
N VAL A 187 -13.72 -11.27 -14.92
CA VAL A 187 -14.63 -12.38 -14.59
C VAL A 187 -14.84 -13.27 -15.81
N ARG A 188 -15.05 -12.70 -17.00
CA ARG A 188 -15.20 -13.48 -18.24
C ARG A 188 -13.95 -14.33 -18.51
N ASN A 189 -12.76 -13.72 -18.41
CA ASN A 189 -11.51 -14.39 -18.76
C ASN A 189 -11.09 -15.44 -17.72
N TRP A 190 -11.28 -15.17 -16.43
CA TRP A 190 -10.67 -15.96 -15.36
C TRP A 190 -11.64 -16.91 -14.65
N THR A 191 -12.96 -16.81 -14.86
CA THR A 191 -13.93 -17.70 -14.19
C THR A 191 -13.74 -19.16 -14.60
N ASN A 192 -13.52 -19.41 -15.89
CA ASN A 192 -13.39 -20.76 -16.44
C ASN A 192 -11.94 -21.28 -16.42
N ASP A 193 -10.96 -20.44 -16.04
CA ASP A 193 -9.56 -20.81 -15.94
C ASP A 193 -9.24 -21.27 -14.50
N PRO A 194 -8.86 -22.56 -14.30
CA PRO A 194 -8.56 -23.10 -12.98
C PRO A 194 -7.40 -22.41 -12.26
N GLN A 195 -6.44 -21.87 -13.00
CA GLN A 195 -5.30 -21.15 -12.42
C GLN A 195 -5.63 -19.69 -12.17
N MET A 196 -6.41 -19.05 -13.04
CA MET A 196 -6.63 -17.61 -12.96
C MET A 196 -7.79 -17.21 -12.05
N ASN A 197 -8.76 -18.09 -11.80
CA ASN A 197 -9.91 -17.79 -10.93
C ASN A 197 -9.51 -17.34 -9.51
N LYS A 198 -8.43 -17.90 -8.93
CA LYS A 198 -7.94 -17.47 -7.60
C LYS A 198 -7.53 -15.99 -7.53
N TYR A 199 -7.27 -15.38 -8.68
CA TYR A 199 -6.87 -13.98 -8.79
C TYR A 199 -8.05 -13.01 -8.98
N LEU A 200 -9.28 -13.51 -9.18
CA LEU A 200 -10.51 -12.70 -9.13
C LEU A 200 -10.79 -12.23 -7.70
N ARG A 201 -10.12 -11.16 -7.28
CA ARG A 201 -10.21 -10.54 -5.97
C ARG A 201 -9.83 -9.06 -6.01
N PRO A 202 -10.31 -8.23 -5.07
CA PRO A 202 -10.09 -6.78 -5.09
C PRO A 202 -8.62 -6.37 -5.20
N ILE A 203 -7.71 -7.06 -4.51
CA ILE A 203 -6.27 -6.72 -4.53
C ILE A 203 -5.59 -6.93 -5.88
N THR A 204 -6.09 -7.85 -6.71
CA THR A 204 -5.52 -8.09 -8.03
C THR A 204 -6.10 -7.11 -9.04
N LEU A 205 -7.44 -6.99 -9.04
CA LEU A 205 -8.17 -6.17 -10.01
C LEU A 205 -7.89 -4.68 -9.77
N PHE A 206 -7.96 -4.25 -8.52
CA PHE A 206 -7.85 -2.83 -8.15
C PHE A 206 -6.44 -2.44 -7.69
N ARG A 207 -5.40 -3.05 -8.27
CA ARG A 207 -4.02 -2.63 -8.04
C ARG A 207 -3.69 -1.50 -9.01
N PRO A 208 -3.27 -0.30 -8.55
CA PRO A 208 -3.02 0.84 -9.43
C PRO A 208 -2.13 0.53 -10.64
N GLY A 209 -1.03 -0.21 -10.42
CA GLY A 209 -0.10 -0.54 -11.51
C GLY A 209 -0.59 -1.58 -12.53
N ASN A 210 -1.73 -2.22 -12.32
CA ASN A 210 -2.29 -3.20 -13.26
C ASN A 210 -3.67 -2.78 -13.80
N PHE A 211 -4.37 -1.85 -13.11
CA PHE A 211 -5.73 -1.46 -13.45
C PHE A 211 -5.84 -0.86 -14.85
N GLU A 212 -4.92 0.03 -15.22
CA GLU A 212 -4.85 0.64 -16.55
C GLU A 212 -4.74 -0.40 -17.66
N SER A 213 -3.91 -1.43 -17.47
CA SER A 213 -3.78 -2.53 -18.42
C SER A 213 -5.10 -3.28 -18.59
N TYR A 214 -5.79 -3.60 -17.49
CA TYR A 214 -7.06 -4.31 -17.56
C TYR A 214 -8.18 -3.47 -18.19
N LEU A 215 -8.15 -2.15 -17.99
CA LEU A 215 -9.10 -1.24 -18.61
C LEU A 215 -8.88 -1.17 -20.13
N ASN A 216 -7.61 -1.07 -20.57
CA ASN A 216 -7.27 -1.09 -21.99
C ASN A 216 -7.67 -2.41 -22.67
N ASP A 217 -7.49 -3.56 -22.00
CA ASP A 217 -7.94 -4.85 -22.50
C ASP A 217 -9.47 -4.88 -22.69
N ALA A 218 -10.23 -4.30 -21.75
CA ALA A 218 -11.68 -4.20 -21.82
C ALA A 218 -12.15 -3.27 -22.96
N LEU A 219 -11.50 -2.11 -23.13
CA LEU A 219 -11.83 -1.12 -24.16
C LEU A 219 -11.54 -1.62 -25.57
N THR A 220 -10.41 -2.30 -25.77
CA THR A 220 -10.02 -2.87 -27.08
C THR A 220 -11.09 -3.82 -27.60
N ARG A 221 -11.66 -4.64 -26.72
CA ARG A 221 -12.75 -5.56 -27.09
C ARG A 221 -14.08 -4.88 -27.38
N GLN A 222 -14.40 -3.78 -26.69
CA GLN A 222 -15.61 -3.02 -27.03
C GLN A 222 -15.53 -2.44 -28.44
N GLN A 223 -14.33 -2.09 -28.92
CA GLN A 223 -14.12 -1.67 -30.30
C GLN A 223 -14.29 -2.83 -31.29
N ASP A 224 -13.78 -4.02 -30.97
CA ASP A 224 -13.95 -5.22 -31.80
C ASP A 224 -15.42 -5.66 -31.93
N ASN A 225 -16.22 -5.51 -30.86
CA ASN A 225 -17.65 -5.82 -30.88
C ASN A 225 -18.51 -4.78 -31.63
N ASN A 226 -17.96 -3.59 -31.91
CA ASN A 226 -18.65 -2.51 -32.64
C ASN A 226 -18.36 -2.54 -34.15
N LEU A 227 -17.54 -3.49 -34.62
CA LEU A 227 -17.42 -3.84 -36.02
C LEU A 227 -18.59 -4.77 -36.37
N ASP A 228 -19.78 -4.20 -36.50
CA ASP A 228 -20.93 -4.86 -37.12
C ASP A 228 -20.51 -5.31 -38.51
N PHE A 229 -20.33 -6.62 -38.69
CA PHE A 229 -20.48 -7.22 -40.00
C PHE A 229 -21.91 -6.93 -40.42
N GLU A 230 -22.11 -5.96 -41.32
CA GLU A 230 -23.35 -5.94 -42.10
C GLU A 230 -23.50 -7.36 -42.68
N PRO A 231 -24.62 -8.05 -42.41
CA PRO A 231 -24.84 -9.36 -42.99
C PRO A 231 -24.72 -9.18 -44.49
N VAL A 232 -23.77 -9.90 -45.11
CA VAL A 232 -23.66 -9.95 -46.56
C VAL A 232 -24.99 -10.47 -47.07
N ILE A 233 -25.82 -9.57 -47.58
CA ILE A 233 -27.02 -9.92 -48.32
C ILE A 233 -26.49 -10.49 -49.64
N LEU A 234 -26.34 -11.82 -49.67
CA LEU A 234 -26.15 -12.53 -50.93
C LEU A 234 -27.46 -12.40 -51.69
N ASP A 235 -27.47 -11.53 -52.69
CA ASP A 235 -28.58 -11.41 -53.64
C ASP A 235 -28.59 -12.65 -54.52
N PHE A 236 -29.38 -13.65 -54.12
CA PHE A 236 -29.53 -14.91 -54.86
C PHE A 236 -30.44 -14.78 -56.09
N ASP A 237 -30.99 -13.59 -56.37
CA ASP A 237 -31.89 -13.37 -57.52
C ASP A 237 -31.12 -13.01 -58.81
N GLU A 238 -29.84 -12.64 -58.73
CA GLU A 238 -28.95 -12.54 -59.90
C GLU A 238 -28.25 -13.88 -60.16
N GLY A 239 -29.01 -14.85 -60.65
CA GLY A 239 -28.43 -16.04 -61.27
C GLY A 239 -27.62 -15.63 -62.49
N GLU A 240 -26.28 -15.67 -62.38
CA GLU A 240 -25.40 -15.68 -63.55
C GLU A 240 -25.71 -16.93 -64.36
N CYS A 241 -26.56 -16.78 -65.39
CA CYS A 241 -26.69 -17.75 -66.47
C CYS A 241 -25.39 -17.72 -67.29
N TYR A 242 -24.48 -18.66 -67.02
CA TYR A 242 -23.44 -19.07 -67.97
C TYR A 242 -23.88 -20.31 -68.75
#